data_AF-A0AAE3FP11-F1
#
_entry.id   AF-A0AAE3FP11-F1
#
_cell.length_a   1.000
_cell.length_b   1.000
_cell.length_c   1.000
_cell.angle_alpha   90.00
_cell.angle_beta   90.00
_cell.angle_gamma   90.00
#
_symmetry.space_group_name_H-M   'P 1'
#
loop_
_entity.id
_entity.type
_entity.pdbx_description
1 polymer ?
#
loop_
_entity_poly.entity_id
_entity_poly.type
_entity_poly.pdbx_seq_one_letter_code
_entity_poly.pdbx_strand_id
1 'polypeptide(L)'
;MEPLTRPGTFQDDRLDLLDESIQDRVDAGETLLAVILALERADGPVETAADVRWIVVGMQNSDEVPSERDVKSALQFLSHPSIGVVEQAEEGYRIVTSYENAVQLVRSVGEIVQSPDKK
;
A
#
# COMPACT_ATOMS: atom_id res chain seq x y z
N MET A 1 34.71 -4.11 -36.68
CA MET A 1 34.35 -3.81 -35.28
C MET A 1 32.90 -3.36 -35.33
N GLU A 2 31.97 -4.28 -35.15
CA GLU A 2 30.53 -3.95 -35.13
C GLU A 2 30.20 -3.22 -33.81
N PRO A 3 29.25 -2.27 -33.80
CA PRO A 3 28.95 -1.50 -32.60
C PRO A 3 28.21 -2.39 -31.60
N LEU A 4 28.67 -2.41 -30.35
CA LEU A 4 28.01 -3.04 -29.19
C LEU A 4 26.72 -2.29 -28.75
N THR A 5 26.01 -1.64 -29.67
CA THR A 5 24.87 -0.75 -29.38
C THR A 5 23.64 -1.10 -30.21
N ARG A 6 23.35 -2.39 -30.38
CA ARG A 6 21.99 -2.82 -30.70
C ARG A 6 21.34 -3.27 -29.40
N PRO A 7 20.18 -2.71 -29.00
CA PRO A 7 19.37 -3.29 -27.95
C PRO A 7 19.09 -4.74 -28.36
N GLY A 8 19.65 -5.68 -27.61
CA GLY A 8 19.33 -7.09 -27.77
C GLY A 8 18.05 -7.39 -27.00
N THR A 9 17.29 -8.40 -27.42
CA THR A 9 16.08 -8.88 -26.75
C THR A 9 16.24 -9.04 -25.23
N PHE A 10 17.44 -9.41 -24.77
CA PHE A 10 17.77 -9.50 -23.34
C PHE A 10 17.72 -8.18 -22.54
N GLN A 11 17.93 -7.02 -23.18
CA GLN A 11 17.78 -5.72 -22.53
C GLN A 11 16.31 -5.31 -22.43
N ASP A 12 15.52 -5.60 -23.46
CA ASP A 12 14.07 -5.35 -23.47
C ASP A 12 13.36 -6.23 -22.42
N ASP A 13 13.70 -7.52 -22.33
CA ASP A 13 13.14 -8.44 -21.32
C ASP A 13 13.35 -7.94 -19.86
N ARG A 14 14.46 -7.25 -19.60
CA ARG A 14 14.76 -6.70 -18.26
C ARG A 14 14.00 -5.42 -17.97
N LEU A 15 13.70 -4.63 -19.00
CA LEU A 15 12.88 -3.43 -18.86
C LEU A 15 11.42 -3.84 -18.64
N ASP A 16 10.94 -4.88 -19.33
CA ASP A 16 9.59 -5.42 -19.15
C ASP A 16 9.36 -5.90 -17.69
N LEU A 17 10.33 -6.63 -17.12
CA LEU A 17 10.26 -7.07 -15.71
C LEU A 17 10.30 -5.89 -14.72
N LEU A 18 11.01 -4.81 -15.07
CA LEU A 18 11.07 -3.61 -14.23
C LEU A 18 9.73 -2.88 -14.27
N ASP A 19 9.14 -2.73 -15.46
CA ASP A 19 7.84 -2.09 -15.64
C ASP A 19 6.73 -2.90 -14.94
N GLU A 20 6.75 -4.23 -15.04
CA GLU A 20 5.86 -5.12 -14.28
C GLU A 20 6.00 -4.89 -12.77
N SER A 21 7.24 -4.88 -12.25
CA SER A 21 7.46 -4.64 -10.82
C SER A 21 7.06 -3.23 -10.37
N ILE A 22 7.18 -2.23 -11.24
CA ILE A 22 6.71 -0.86 -10.94
C ILE A 22 5.19 -0.85 -10.90
N GLN A 23 4.52 -1.47 -11.87
CA GLN A 23 3.06 -1.52 -11.92
C GLN A 23 2.49 -2.26 -10.71
N ASP A 24 3.06 -3.41 -10.33
CA ASP A 24 2.68 -4.16 -9.13
C ASP A 24 2.73 -3.29 -7.85
N ARG A 25 3.73 -2.40 -7.76
CA ARG A 25 3.86 -1.48 -6.62
C ARG A 25 2.85 -0.35 -6.67
N VAL A 26 2.53 0.15 -7.87
CA VAL A 26 1.49 1.16 -8.05
C VAL A 26 0.14 0.58 -7.63
N ASP A 27 -0.22 -0.60 -8.15
CA ASP A 27 -1.48 -1.29 -7.84
C ASP A 27 -1.61 -1.59 -6.33
N ALA A 28 -0.52 -2.01 -5.69
CA ALA A 28 -0.47 -2.20 -4.24
C ALA A 28 -0.66 -0.87 -3.48
N GLY A 29 -0.04 0.21 -3.94
CA GLY A 29 -0.19 1.55 -3.37
C GLY A 29 -1.61 2.09 -3.49
N GLU A 30 -2.25 1.89 -4.64
CA GLU A 30 -3.64 2.26 -4.89
C GLU A 30 -4.60 1.48 -4.00
N THR A 31 -4.33 0.18 -3.80
CA THR A 31 -5.09 -0.66 -2.86
C THR A 31 -4.98 -0.14 -1.43
N LEU A 32 -3.76 0.20 -0.97
CA LEU A 32 -3.55 0.75 0.37
C LEU A 32 -4.29 2.08 0.56
N LEU A 33 -4.20 2.99 -0.42
CA LEU A 33 -4.90 4.27 -0.40
C LEU A 33 -6.42 4.08 -0.36
N ALA A 34 -6.96 3.19 -1.19
CA ALA A 34 -8.39 2.91 -1.24
C ALA A 34 -8.93 2.41 0.10
N VAL A 35 -8.19 1.51 0.78
CA VAL A 35 -8.54 1.01 2.11
C VAL A 35 -8.54 2.13 3.15
N ILE A 36 -7.55 3.00 3.14
CA ILE A 36 -7.48 4.15 4.05
C ILE A 36 -8.69 5.07 3.81
N LEU A 37 -8.93 5.49 2.57
CA LEU A 37 -10.05 6.39 2.25
C LEU A 37 -11.41 5.77 2.59
N ALA A 38 -11.56 4.45 2.44
CA ALA A 38 -12.78 3.74 2.82
C ALA A 38 -13.02 3.77 4.35
N LEU A 39 -11.98 3.50 5.14
CA LEU A 39 -12.07 3.57 6.60
C LEU A 39 -12.25 5.01 7.10
N GLU A 40 -11.71 6.01 6.41
CA GLU A 40 -11.91 7.43 6.71
C GLU A 40 -13.35 7.86 6.47
N ARG A 41 -13.99 7.26 5.46
CA ARG A 41 -15.39 7.51 5.11
C ARG A 41 -16.36 6.70 5.98
N ALA A 42 -15.91 5.62 6.60
CA ALA A 42 -16.71 4.90 7.56
C ALA A 42 -16.92 5.76 8.81
N ASP A 43 -18.18 6.04 9.17
CA ASP A 43 -18.54 6.74 10.42
C ASP A 43 -18.41 5.81 11.64
N GLY A 44 -17.28 5.08 11.76
CA GLY A 44 -17.05 4.10 12.81
C GLY A 44 -16.15 2.94 12.39
N PRO A 45 -15.89 1.98 13.31
CA PRO A 45 -15.15 0.77 12.98
C PRO A 45 -15.91 -0.09 11.96
N VAL A 46 -15.16 -0.76 11.10
CA VAL A 46 -15.66 -1.61 10.02
C VAL A 46 -15.29 -3.06 10.30
N GLU A 47 -16.28 -3.93 10.45
CA GLU A 47 -16.10 -5.29 10.99
C GLU A 47 -15.16 -6.16 10.13
N THR A 48 -15.33 -6.14 8.80
CA THR A 48 -14.63 -7.08 7.92
C THR A 48 -13.98 -6.42 6.71
N ALA A 49 -13.01 -7.14 6.11
CA ALA A 49 -12.41 -6.73 4.84
C ALA A 49 -13.44 -6.65 3.70
N ALA A 50 -14.49 -7.48 3.73
CA ALA A 50 -15.58 -7.43 2.78
C ALA A 50 -16.38 -6.11 2.90
N ASP A 51 -16.61 -5.64 4.13
CA ASP A 51 -17.32 -4.39 4.38
C ASP A 51 -16.48 -3.18 3.93
N VAL A 52 -15.17 -3.19 4.21
CA VAL A 52 -14.25 -2.16 3.69
C VAL A 52 -14.29 -2.15 2.16
N ARG A 53 -14.26 -3.33 1.52
CA ARG A 53 -14.37 -3.45 0.06
C ARG A 53 -15.69 -2.87 -0.45
N TRP A 54 -16.81 -3.11 0.23
CA TRP A 54 -18.10 -2.52 -0.14
C TRP A 54 -18.10 -0.99 -0.10
N ILE A 55 -17.41 -0.40 0.88
CA ILE A 55 -17.24 1.05 0.94
C ILE A 55 -16.40 1.53 -0.26
N VAL A 56 -15.30 0.84 -0.59
CA VAL A 56 -14.47 1.16 -1.78
C VAL A 56 -15.30 1.10 -3.07
N VAL A 57 -16.11 0.05 -3.25
CA VAL A 57 -17.04 -0.10 -4.39
C VAL A 57 -17.98 1.10 -4.49
N GLY A 58 -18.49 1.58 -3.35
CA GLY A 58 -19.37 2.75 -3.32
C GLY A 58 -18.67 4.09 -3.58
N MET A 59 -17.35 4.16 -3.45
CA MET A 59 -16.54 5.36 -3.64
C MET A 59 -16.00 5.51 -5.06
N GLN A 60 -15.62 4.40 -5.69
CA GLN A 60 -14.99 4.40 -7.00
C GLN A 60 -16.03 4.23 -8.11
N ASN A 61 -15.99 5.12 -9.11
CA ASN A 61 -16.68 4.92 -10.39
C ASN A 61 -15.81 4.11 -11.39
N SER A 62 -14.86 3.31 -10.88
CA SER A 62 -13.85 2.57 -11.66
C SER A 62 -14.10 1.06 -11.58
N ASP A 63 -13.72 0.33 -12.62
CA ASP A 63 -13.76 -1.14 -12.69
C ASP A 63 -12.63 -1.80 -11.87
N GLU A 64 -11.67 -1.01 -11.38
CA GLU A 64 -10.48 -1.47 -10.67
C GLU A 64 -10.67 -1.51 -9.14
N VAL A 65 -11.69 -2.26 -8.71
CA VAL A 65 -11.94 -2.47 -7.27
C VAL A 65 -11.02 -3.56 -6.73
N PRO A 66 -10.24 -3.32 -5.66
CA PRO A 66 -9.40 -4.34 -5.04
C PRO A 66 -10.20 -5.59 -4.64
N SER A 67 -9.57 -6.77 -4.72
CA SER A 67 -10.21 -7.99 -4.23
C SER A 67 -10.30 -7.97 -2.70
N GLU A 68 -11.22 -8.74 -2.12
CA GLU A 68 -11.32 -8.85 -0.66
C GLU A 68 -10.01 -9.35 -0.02
N ARG A 69 -9.28 -10.21 -0.72
CA ARG A 69 -7.96 -10.70 -0.30
C ARG A 69 -6.93 -9.58 -0.25
N ASP A 70 -6.95 -8.68 -1.22
CA ASP A 70 -6.01 -7.55 -1.28
C ASP A 70 -6.35 -6.52 -0.22
N VAL A 71 -7.64 -6.24 0.00
CA VAL A 71 -8.13 -5.40 1.12
C VAL A 71 -7.68 -5.98 2.45
N LYS A 72 -7.84 -7.29 2.67
CA LYS A 72 -7.38 -7.96 3.89
C LYS A 72 -5.87 -7.84 4.08
N SER A 73 -5.09 -8.03 3.01
CA SER A 73 -3.63 -7.91 3.06
C SER A 73 -3.19 -6.48 3.38
N ALA A 74 -3.86 -5.49 2.79
CA ALA A 74 -3.66 -4.07 3.09
C ALA A 74 -3.99 -3.74 4.56
N LEU A 75 -5.12 -4.22 5.08
CA LEU A 75 -5.49 -4.02 6.49
C LEU A 75 -4.44 -4.63 7.45
N GLN A 76 -3.92 -5.82 7.14
CA GLN A 76 -2.86 -6.46 7.93
C GLN A 76 -1.53 -5.69 7.87
N PHE A 77 -1.19 -5.15 6.70
CA PHE A 77 0.01 -4.34 6.55
C PHE A 77 -0.12 -3.02 7.32
N LEU A 78 -1.23 -2.31 7.15
CA LEU A 78 -1.49 -1.02 7.80
C LEU A 78 -1.65 -1.13 9.32
N SER A 79 -2.03 -2.30 9.83
CA SER A 79 -2.11 -2.59 11.26
C SER A 79 -0.81 -3.09 11.88
N HIS A 80 0.23 -3.30 11.08
CA HIS A 80 1.52 -3.69 11.61
C HIS A 80 2.03 -2.59 12.58
N PRO A 81 2.57 -2.94 13.77
CA PRO A 81 2.96 -1.97 14.79
C PRO A 81 3.96 -0.90 14.31
N SER A 82 4.83 -1.25 13.36
CA SER A 82 5.79 -0.29 12.77
C SER A 82 5.14 0.74 11.82
N ILE A 83 3.90 0.48 11.38
CA ILE A 83 3.11 1.33 10.48
C ILE A 83 2.04 2.08 11.26
N GLY A 84 1.18 1.36 12.00
CA GLY A 84 0.24 1.93 12.97
C GLY A 84 -0.82 2.86 12.39
N VAL A 85 -1.26 2.61 11.15
CA VAL A 85 -2.27 3.43 10.43
C VAL A 85 -3.69 2.95 10.72
N VAL A 86 -3.87 1.64 10.81
CA VAL A 86 -5.15 0.97 11.09
C VAL A 86 -5.02 0.15 12.37
N GLU A 87 -6.06 0.09 13.18
CA GLU A 87 -6.14 -0.83 14.32
C GLU A 87 -7.30 -1.80 14.09
N GLN A 88 -7.09 -3.08 14.41
CA GLN A 88 -8.17 -4.04 14.56
C GLN A 88 -8.59 -4.07 16.03
N ALA A 89 -9.69 -3.40 16.35
CA ALA A 89 -10.32 -3.44 17.66
C ALA A 89 -11.41 -4.53 17.73
N GLU A 90 -12.01 -4.73 18.89
CA GLU A 90 -13.11 -5.69 19.08
C GLU A 90 -14.31 -5.41 18.15
N GLU A 91 -14.54 -4.14 17.83
CA GLU A 91 -15.63 -3.65 16.99
C GLU A 91 -15.29 -3.64 15.49
N GLY A 92 -14.05 -3.99 15.11
CA GLY A 92 -13.58 -4.01 13.71
C GLY A 92 -12.36 -3.13 13.45
N TYR A 93 -12.10 -2.87 12.17
CA TYR A 93 -11.00 -2.04 11.69
C TYR A 93 -11.36 -0.57 11.72
N ARG A 94 -10.45 0.27 12.20
CA ARG A 94 -10.59 1.73 12.16
C ARG A 94 -9.25 2.40 11.88
N ILE A 95 -9.29 3.60 11.34
CA ILE A 95 -8.10 4.44 11.23
C ILE A 95 -7.71 4.96 12.61
N VAL A 96 -6.44 4.83 12.94
CA VAL A 96 -5.86 5.26 14.22
C VAL A 96 -4.67 6.17 14.04
N THR A 97 -4.44 6.70 12.83
CA THR A 97 -3.36 7.64 12.53
C THR A 97 -3.59 8.99 13.20
N SER A 98 -3.50 9.02 14.52
CA SER A 98 -3.35 10.22 15.32
C SER A 98 -2.03 10.89 14.96
N TYR A 99 -1.89 12.18 15.31
CA TYR A 99 -0.63 12.89 15.17
C TYR A 99 0.54 12.13 15.82
N GLU A 100 0.32 11.49 16.96
CA GLU A 100 1.33 10.71 17.69
C GLU A 100 1.80 9.48 16.90
N ASN A 101 0.87 8.74 16.29
CA ASN A 101 1.19 7.58 15.44
C ASN A 101 1.89 8.01 14.13
N ALA A 102 1.48 9.14 13.54
CA ALA A 102 2.17 9.71 12.38
C ALA A 102 3.62 10.11 12.70
N VAL A 103 3.87 10.70 13.87
CA VAL A 103 5.22 11.05 14.33
C VAL A 103 6.07 9.80 14.57
N GLN A 104 5.52 8.74 15.15
CA GLN A 104 6.22 7.47 15.33
C GLN A 104 6.58 6.81 13.99
N LEU A 105 5.65 6.82 13.02
CA LEU A 105 5.87 6.31 11.67
C LEU A 105 7.01 7.05 10.94
N VAL A 106 6.99 8.39 10.95
CA VAL A 106 8.04 9.18 10.30
C VAL A 106 9.41 8.92 10.94
N ARG A 107 9.45 8.74 12.26
CA ARG A 107 10.68 8.42 12.99
C ARG A 107 11.18 7.01 12.67
N SER A 108 10.31 6.00 12.63
CA SER A 108 10.70 4.62 12.32
C SER A 108 11.22 4.50 10.88
N VAL A 109 10.62 5.20 9.92
CA VAL A 109 11.12 5.25 8.53
C VAL A 109 12.50 5.92 8.46
N GLY A 110 12.71 7.01 9.21
CA GLY A 110 14.02 7.66 9.31
C GLY A 110 15.12 6.78 9.94
N GLU A 111 14.74 5.81 10.79
CA GLU A 111 15.66 4.81 11.34
C GLU A 111 15.96 3.67 10.36
N ILE A 112 15.00 3.31 9.50
CA ILE A 112 15.15 2.26 8.47
C ILE A 112 16.00 2.76 7.30
N VAL A 113 15.79 4.01 6.86
CA VAL A 113 16.59 4.65 5.80
C VAL A 113 17.80 5.33 6.42
N GLN A 114 18.79 4.54 6.83
CA GLN A 114 20.10 5.10 7.15
C GLN A 114 20.79 5.54 5.85
N SER A 115 21.12 6.83 5.72
CA SER A 115 22.05 7.26 4.67
C SER A 115 23.36 6.48 4.83
N PRO A 116 23.93 5.93 3.74
CA PRO A 116 25.12 5.09 3.81
C PRO A 116 26.38 5.78 4.37
N ASP A 117 26.34 7.09 4.61
CA ASP A 117 27.44 7.88 5.15
C ASP A 117 27.26 8.24 6.63
N LYS A 118 27.39 7.25 7.51
CA LYS A 118 27.96 7.46 8.86
C LYS A 118 28.74 6.21 9.30
N LYS A 119 29.93 6.04 8.72
CA LYS A 119 31.05 5.36 9.38
C LYS A 119 32.24 6.30 9.43
#